data_AF-A0AB34HR02-F1
#
_entry.id   AF-A0AB34HR02-F1
#
_cell.length_a   1.000
_cell.length_b   1.000
_cell.length_c   1.000
_cell.angle_alpha   90.00
_cell.angle_beta   90.00
_cell.angle_gamma   90.00
#
_symmetry.space_group_name_H-M   'P 1'
#
loop_
_entity.id
_entity.type
_entity.pdbx_description
1 polymer ?
#
loop_
_entity_poly.entity_id
_entity_poly.type
_entity_poly.pdbx_seq_one_letter_code
_entity_poly.pdbx_strand_id
1 'polypeptide(L)'
;MLCNKTSHRNEKAAHRNEEQRPLAATREKPGNVYMYYKLYGFYQNLYRYILSRSNSQLVEILPKTLIPVSFLIQDVRNCAPFKTSHNGIPIAPCGAIANSMFNGFLFLDFPVNRFRGEKAVVLSTLTWSGGSSLFLGLAYVVTGAVTWLAFFSMLAVHLRLKERKMFFLQQ
;
A
#
# COMPACT_ATOMS: atom_id res chain seq x y z
N MET A 1 2.45 -25.99 -30.57
CA MET A 1 3.40 -25.23 -31.40
C MET A 1 2.72 -23.92 -31.81
N LEU A 2 3.31 -22.81 -31.37
CA LEU A 2 2.81 -21.45 -31.55
C LEU A 2 2.80 -21.05 -33.02
N CYS A 3 1.71 -20.39 -33.42
CA CYS A 3 1.56 -19.77 -34.72
C CYS A 3 2.37 -18.47 -34.80
N ASN A 4 2.78 -18.19 -36.03
CA ASN A 4 3.84 -17.35 -36.51
C ASN A 4 3.51 -15.84 -36.47
N LYS A 5 4.55 -15.00 -36.35
CA LYS A 5 4.47 -13.54 -36.55
C LYS A 5 4.10 -13.22 -38.01
N THR A 6 3.20 -12.27 -38.21
CA THR A 6 3.40 -11.00 -38.96
C THR A 6 2.05 -10.42 -39.39
N SER A 7 1.69 -9.25 -38.88
CA SER A 7 0.86 -8.30 -39.63
C SER A 7 1.01 -6.90 -39.04
N HIS A 8 1.90 -6.14 -39.67
CA HIS A 8 2.02 -4.70 -39.55
C HIS A 8 0.81 -4.06 -40.28
N ARG A 9 -0.21 -3.56 -39.56
CA ARG A 9 -1.07 -2.48 -40.07
C ARG A 9 -1.89 -1.80 -38.96
N ASN A 10 -1.46 -0.59 -38.64
CA ASN A 10 -2.27 0.58 -38.30
C ASN A 10 -3.19 0.55 -37.07
N GLU A 11 -2.65 0.98 -35.93
CA GLU A 11 -3.43 1.74 -34.95
C GLU A 11 -2.62 2.94 -34.44
N LYS A 12 -2.40 3.92 -35.33
CA LYS A 12 -2.00 5.27 -34.94
C LYS A 12 -3.28 6.07 -34.66
N ALA A 13 -3.78 6.04 -33.42
CA ALA A 13 -4.81 6.97 -32.96
C ALA A 13 -4.92 7.02 -31.42
N ALA A 14 -3.86 7.45 -30.72
CA ALA A 14 -4.00 8.03 -29.38
C ALA A 14 -2.69 8.74 -28.95
N HIS A 15 -2.41 9.90 -29.55
CA HIS A 15 -1.52 10.87 -28.91
C HIS A 15 -2.19 11.33 -27.61
N ARG A 16 -1.76 10.82 -26.45
CA ARG A 16 -2.03 11.43 -25.15
C ARG A 16 -0.78 11.38 -24.28
N ASN A 17 0.04 12.42 -24.42
CA ASN A 17 1.07 12.90 -23.49
C ASN A 17 1.71 11.82 -22.61
N GLU A 18 2.65 11.08 -23.20
CA GLU A 18 3.62 10.35 -22.40
C GLU A 18 4.62 11.36 -21.85
N GLU A 19 4.30 11.94 -20.69
CA GLU A 19 5.29 12.68 -19.92
C GLU A 19 6.28 11.69 -19.31
N GLN A 20 7.26 11.29 -20.11
CA GLN A 20 8.48 10.66 -19.65
C GLN A 20 9.27 11.70 -18.86
N ARG A 21 8.94 11.87 -17.58
CA ARG A 21 9.83 12.57 -16.65
C ARG A 21 11.08 11.70 -16.47
N PRO A 22 12.27 12.13 -16.96
CA PRO A 22 13.48 11.40 -16.66
C PRO A 22 13.69 11.44 -15.15
N LEU A 23 13.62 10.27 -14.50
CA LEU A 23 14.03 10.11 -13.12
C LEU A 23 15.55 10.22 -13.08
N ALA A 24 16.05 11.45 -12.97
CA ALA A 24 17.46 11.73 -12.75
C ALA A 24 17.86 11.13 -11.39
N ALA A 25 18.39 9.90 -11.43
CA ALA A 25 18.91 9.21 -10.26
C ALA A 25 20.11 10.00 -9.73
N THR A 26 19.88 10.81 -8.71
CA THR A 26 20.84 11.84 -8.27
C THR A 26 22.01 11.25 -7.47
N ARG A 27 21.92 9.99 -7.03
CA ARG A 27 22.98 9.23 -6.35
C ARG A 27 22.78 7.72 -6.56
N GLU A 28 23.88 7.00 -6.71
CA GLU A 28 23.91 5.54 -6.67
C GLU A 28 23.42 5.08 -5.29
N LYS A 29 22.32 4.31 -5.24
CA LYS A 29 21.70 3.90 -3.97
C LYS A 29 22.25 2.52 -3.57
N PRO A 30 22.87 2.36 -2.38
CA PRO A 30 23.33 1.05 -1.94
C PRO A 30 22.13 0.17 -1.53
N GLY A 31 22.06 -1.04 -2.08
CA GLY A 31 21.06 -2.06 -1.72
C GLY A 31 19.90 -2.23 -2.73
N ASN A 32 18.92 -3.05 -2.36
CA ASN A 32 17.79 -3.40 -3.23
C ASN A 32 16.88 -2.19 -3.46
N VAL A 33 16.61 -1.88 -4.74
CA VAL A 33 15.73 -0.79 -5.16
C VAL A 33 14.31 -1.31 -5.34
N TYR A 34 13.36 -0.69 -4.65
CA TYR A 34 11.95 -1.02 -4.76
C TYR A 34 11.21 0.08 -5.53
N MET A 35 10.27 -0.34 -6.37
CA MET A 35 9.40 0.54 -7.15
C MET A 35 8.01 0.54 -6.56
N TYR A 36 7.55 1.71 -6.13
CA TYR A 36 6.21 1.91 -5.60
C TYR A 36 5.41 2.81 -6.52
N TYR A 37 4.11 2.56 -6.61
CA TYR A 37 3.16 3.43 -7.26
C TYR A 37 2.23 4.02 -6.20
N LYS A 38 1.96 5.33 -6.26
CA LYS A 38 1.06 6.05 -5.38
C LYS A 38 -0.12 6.56 -6.19
N LEU A 39 -1.32 6.29 -5.71
CA LEU A 39 -2.57 6.85 -6.24
C LEU A 39 -3.12 7.82 -5.20
N TYR A 40 -3.38 9.04 -5.61
CA TYR A 40 -4.10 10.03 -4.80
C TYR A 40 -5.60 9.99 -5.15
N GLY A 41 -6.46 10.26 -4.16
CA GLY A 41 -7.93 10.29 -4.36
C GLY A 41 -8.61 8.92 -4.48
N PHE A 42 -7.89 7.82 -4.22
CA PHE A 42 -8.45 6.47 -4.23
C PHE A 42 -8.63 5.90 -2.82
N TYR A 43 -9.89 5.76 -2.37
CA TYR A 43 -10.23 5.33 -1.01
C TYR A 43 -10.39 3.81 -0.90
N GLN A 44 -9.29 3.10 -0.70
CA GLN A 44 -9.32 1.65 -0.48
C GLN A 44 -9.95 1.24 0.86
N ASN A 45 -10.08 2.17 1.80
CA ASN A 45 -10.58 1.91 3.14
C ASN A 45 -12.11 1.94 3.27
N LEU A 46 -12.84 2.24 2.19
CA LEU A 46 -14.30 2.27 2.23
C LEU A 46 -14.85 0.86 2.54
N TYR A 47 -15.66 0.71 3.59
CA TYR A 47 -16.15 -0.60 4.05
C TYR A 47 -16.77 -1.45 2.93
N ARG A 48 -17.65 -0.86 2.11
CA ARG A 48 -18.26 -1.57 0.97
C ARG A 48 -17.25 -1.96 -0.12
N TYR A 49 -16.18 -1.19 -0.29
CA TYR A 49 -15.11 -1.51 -1.24
C TYR A 49 -14.32 -2.73 -0.75
N ILE A 50 -13.95 -2.76 0.54
CA ILE A 50 -13.23 -3.88 1.17
C ILE A 50 -14.08 -5.17 1.14
N LEU A 51 -15.39 -5.06 1.33
CA LEU A 51 -16.32 -6.20 1.29
C LEU A 51 -16.62 -6.72 -0.11
N SER A 52 -16.37 -5.93 -1.16
CA SER A 52 -16.67 -6.29 -2.55
C SER A 52 -15.61 -7.24 -3.12
N ARG A 53 -15.54 -8.45 -2.54
CA ARG A 53 -14.64 -9.55 -2.91
C ARG A 53 -15.25 -10.91 -2.58
N SER A 54 -14.85 -11.93 -3.32
CA SER A 54 -15.21 -13.33 -3.10
C SER A 54 -13.97 -14.11 -2.68
N ASN A 55 -13.98 -14.69 -1.46
CA ASN A 55 -12.85 -15.47 -0.96
C ASN A 55 -12.68 -16.79 -1.74
N SER A 56 -13.80 -17.39 -2.15
CA SER A 56 -13.80 -18.68 -2.82
C SER A 56 -13.26 -18.61 -4.26
N GLN A 57 -13.20 -17.41 -4.87
CA GLN A 57 -12.55 -17.20 -6.17
C GLN A 57 -11.04 -16.92 -6.06
N LEU A 58 -10.58 -16.44 -4.91
CA LEU A 58 -9.18 -16.08 -4.66
C LEU A 58 -8.34 -17.29 -4.23
N VAL A 59 -8.98 -18.24 -3.57
CA VAL A 59 -8.38 -19.53 -3.22
C VAL A 59 -8.84 -20.51 -4.29
N GLU A 60 -7.91 -21.17 -4.98
CA GLU A 60 -8.22 -22.18 -6.00
C GLU A 60 -8.77 -23.45 -5.33
N ILE A 61 -10.00 -23.38 -4.86
CA ILE A 61 -10.70 -24.48 -4.20
C ILE A 61 -11.61 -25.10 -5.27
N LEU A 62 -11.10 -26.14 -5.91
CA LEU A 62 -11.75 -27.01 -6.90
C LEU A 62 -11.88 -26.50 -8.36
N PRO A 63 -11.88 -27.44 -9.33
CA PRO A 63 -12.23 -27.13 -10.71
C PRO A 63 -13.67 -26.61 -10.78
N LYS A 64 -13.85 -25.47 -11.44
CA LYS A 64 -15.16 -24.79 -11.65
C LYS A 64 -16.26 -25.70 -12.24
N THR A 65 -15.88 -26.85 -12.78
CA THR A 65 -16.74 -27.89 -13.36
C THR A 65 -17.50 -28.74 -12.35
N LEU A 66 -17.12 -28.77 -11.06
CA LEU A 66 -17.78 -29.60 -10.03
C LEU A 66 -18.60 -28.79 -9.01
N ILE A 67 -18.65 -27.47 -9.17
CA ILE A 67 -19.30 -26.54 -8.22
C ILE A 67 -20.69 -26.18 -8.76
N PRO A 68 -21.77 -26.37 -7.98
CA PRO A 68 -23.10 -25.98 -8.43
C PRO A 68 -23.18 -24.45 -8.59
N VAL A 69 -23.83 -24.01 -9.66
CA VAL A 69 -24.00 -22.58 -10.00
C VAL A 69 -24.62 -21.78 -8.84
N SER A 70 -25.46 -22.40 -8.01
CA SER A 70 -26.05 -21.81 -6.80
C SER A 70 -25.01 -21.43 -5.73
N PHE A 71 -23.94 -22.20 -5.56
CA PHE A 71 -22.86 -21.90 -4.61
C PHE A 71 -22.04 -20.69 -5.07
N LEU A 72 -21.80 -20.57 -6.39
CA LEU A 72 -21.16 -19.40 -7.00
C LEU A 72 -22.00 -18.12 -6.82
N ILE A 73 -23.33 -18.19 -6.88
CA ILE A 73 -24.21 -17.03 -6.68
C ILE A 73 -24.20 -16.57 -5.22
N GLN A 74 -24.09 -17.49 -4.27
CA GLN A 74 -24.11 -17.19 -2.83
C GLN A 74 -22.82 -16.51 -2.34
N ASP A 75 -21.67 -16.90 -2.87
CA ASP A 75 -20.37 -16.31 -2.52
C ASP A 75 -20.17 -14.89 -3.07
N VAL A 76 -20.96 -14.52 -4.09
CA VAL A 76 -20.84 -13.25 -4.85
C VAL A 76 -21.87 -12.20 -4.40
N ARG A 77 -22.66 -12.44 -3.34
CA ARG A 77 -23.70 -11.50 -2.85
C ARG A 77 -23.17 -10.09 -2.58
N ASN A 78 -21.96 -9.98 -2.03
CA ASN A 78 -21.33 -8.70 -1.67
C ASN A 78 -20.59 -8.04 -2.84
N CYS A 79 -20.48 -8.71 -3.99
CA CYS A 79 -19.80 -8.20 -5.19
C CYS A 79 -20.70 -7.29 -6.06
N ALA A 80 -21.97 -7.04 -5.70
CA ALA A 80 -22.85 -6.17 -6.49
C ALA A 80 -22.30 -4.72 -6.56
N PRO A 81 -22.29 -4.07 -7.74
CA PRO A 81 -22.88 -4.49 -9.03
C PRO A 81 -22.00 -5.42 -9.89
N PHE A 82 -20.73 -5.61 -9.56
CA PHE A 82 -19.73 -6.38 -10.32
C PHE A 82 -19.80 -7.90 -10.09
N LYS A 83 -21.02 -8.46 -10.08
CA LYS A 83 -21.27 -9.90 -9.86
C LYS A 83 -21.40 -10.71 -11.14
N THR A 84 -22.04 -10.14 -12.15
CA THR A 84 -22.42 -10.81 -13.39
C THR A 84 -22.21 -9.87 -14.55
N SER A 85 -21.76 -10.42 -15.68
CA SER A 85 -21.75 -9.71 -16.96
C SER A 85 -23.19 -9.48 -17.45
N HIS A 86 -23.36 -8.65 -18.48
CA HIS A 86 -24.63 -8.38 -19.15
C HIS A 86 -25.34 -9.67 -19.61
N ASN A 87 -24.58 -10.73 -19.87
CA ASN A 87 -25.07 -12.01 -20.37
C ASN A 87 -25.39 -13.02 -19.25
N GLY A 88 -25.44 -12.57 -17.99
CA GLY A 88 -25.72 -13.43 -16.83
C GLY A 88 -24.57 -14.34 -16.39
N ILE A 89 -23.42 -14.25 -17.06
CA ILE A 89 -22.22 -15.04 -16.73
C ILE A 89 -21.54 -14.44 -15.49
N PRO A 90 -21.18 -15.24 -14.47
CA PRO A 90 -20.47 -14.76 -13.29
C PRO A 90 -19.07 -14.26 -13.68
N ILE A 91 -18.71 -13.07 -13.21
CA ILE A 91 -17.39 -12.48 -13.46
C ILE A 91 -16.40 -13.03 -12.44
N ALA A 92 -15.23 -13.48 -12.91
CA ALA A 92 -14.15 -13.95 -12.05
C ALA A 92 -12.82 -13.26 -12.42
N PRO A 93 -12.12 -12.60 -11.48
CA PRO A 93 -12.56 -12.30 -10.10
C PRO A 93 -13.67 -11.24 -10.02
N CYS A 94 -14.65 -11.42 -9.12
CA CYS A 94 -15.73 -10.46 -8.90
C CYS A 94 -15.34 -9.31 -7.96
N GLY A 95 -16.10 -8.21 -8.05
CA GLY A 95 -16.09 -7.14 -7.06
C GLY A 95 -15.34 -5.86 -7.49
N ALA A 96 -15.55 -4.80 -6.70
CA ALA A 96 -15.03 -3.47 -7.00
C ALA A 96 -13.50 -3.39 -6.95
N ILE A 97 -12.87 -4.25 -6.13
CA ILE A 97 -11.41 -4.32 -5.99
C ILE A 97 -10.77 -4.84 -7.29
N ALA A 98 -11.27 -5.96 -7.80
CA ALA A 98 -10.81 -6.57 -9.05
C ALA A 98 -11.08 -5.65 -10.25
N ASN A 99 -12.25 -5.02 -10.29
CA ASN A 99 -12.62 -4.09 -11.36
C ASN A 99 -11.78 -2.81 -11.37
N SER A 100 -11.17 -2.45 -10.23
CA SER A 100 -10.31 -1.27 -10.08
C SER A 100 -8.82 -1.63 -10.00
N MET A 101 -8.45 -2.87 -10.32
CA MET A 101 -7.08 -3.35 -10.23
C MET A 101 -6.20 -2.67 -11.29
N PHE A 102 -5.01 -2.23 -10.89
CA PHE A 102 -4.04 -1.61 -11.79
C PHE A 102 -3.53 -2.62 -12.85
N ASN A 103 -3.96 -2.48 -14.11
CA ASN A 103 -3.41 -3.08 -15.33
C ASN A 103 -1.95 -2.63 -15.45
N GLY A 104 -1.06 -3.53 -15.01
CA GLY A 104 0.33 -3.30 -14.65
C GLY A 104 1.32 -2.93 -15.76
N PHE A 105 0.89 -2.35 -16.88
CA PHE A 105 1.83 -1.63 -17.72
C PHE A 105 1.92 -0.22 -17.14
N LEU A 106 3.12 0.19 -16.72
CA LEU A 106 3.42 1.52 -16.13
C LEU A 106 2.87 2.73 -16.92
N PHE A 107 2.42 2.48 -18.15
CA PHE A 107 1.91 3.45 -19.12
C PHE A 107 0.45 3.21 -19.55
N LEU A 108 -0.22 2.11 -19.15
CA LEU A 108 -1.60 1.85 -19.59
C LEU A 108 -2.64 2.39 -18.60
N ASP A 109 -3.61 3.09 -19.18
CA ASP A 109 -4.59 3.97 -18.56
C ASP A 109 -5.39 3.38 -17.39
N PHE A 110 -5.05 3.77 -16.16
CA PHE A 110 -6.06 3.97 -15.11
C PHE A 110 -6.57 5.39 -15.25
N PRO A 111 -7.85 5.61 -15.62
CA PRO A 111 -8.41 6.95 -15.76
C PRO A 111 -8.63 7.57 -14.37
N VAL A 112 -7.55 8.04 -13.74
CA VAL A 112 -7.58 8.81 -12.49
C VAL A 112 -8.31 10.14 -12.63
N ASN A 113 -8.51 10.61 -13.87
CA ASN A 113 -9.28 11.82 -14.21
C ASN A 113 -10.73 11.78 -13.66
N ARG A 114 -11.35 10.60 -13.55
CA ARG A 114 -12.70 10.45 -12.97
C ARG A 114 -12.75 10.76 -11.48
N PHE A 115 -11.61 10.65 -10.79
CA PHE A 115 -11.47 10.85 -9.35
C PHE A 115 -10.58 12.06 -9.00
N ARG A 116 -10.17 12.87 -10.00
CA ARG A 116 -9.11 13.89 -9.86
C ARG A 116 -7.86 13.33 -9.15
N GLY A 117 -7.57 12.05 -9.35
CA GLY A 117 -6.44 11.39 -8.73
C GLY A 117 -5.15 11.69 -9.49
N GLU A 118 -4.04 11.75 -8.76
CA GLU A 118 -2.71 11.87 -9.34
C GLU A 118 -1.98 10.52 -9.23
N LYS A 119 -1.20 10.16 -10.25
CA LYS A 119 -0.36 8.97 -10.27
C LYS A 119 1.09 9.39 -10.06
N ALA A 120 1.76 8.83 -9.05
CA ALA A 120 3.17 9.09 -8.81
C ALA A 120 3.93 7.77 -8.67
N VAL A 121 5.04 7.62 -9.39
CA VAL A 121 5.96 6.50 -9.24
C VAL A 121 7.09 6.95 -8.31
N VAL A 122 7.39 6.16 -7.28
CA VAL A 122 8.41 6.46 -6.27
C VAL A 122 9.39 5.30 -6.21
N LEU A 123 10.67 5.59 -6.47
CA LEU A 123 11.78 4.64 -6.32
C LEU A 123 12.43 4.84 -4.94
N SER A 124 12.31 3.84 -4.06
CA SER A 124 12.83 3.90 -2.69
C SER A 124 13.66 2.66 -2.37
N THR A 125 14.75 2.86 -1.64
CA THR A 125 15.49 1.78 -0.99
C THR A 125 14.90 1.56 0.39
N LEU A 126 14.67 0.30 0.76
CA LEU A 126 14.21 -0.05 2.10
C LEU A 126 15.40 -0.07 3.06
N THR A 127 15.27 0.60 4.20
CA THR A 127 16.16 0.38 5.35
C THR A 127 15.56 -0.68 6.26
N TRP A 128 16.32 -1.19 7.23
CA TRP A 128 15.83 -2.17 8.22
C TRP A 128 14.53 -1.74 8.90
N SER A 129 14.37 -0.44 9.17
CA SER A 129 13.17 0.15 9.78
C SER A 129 12.05 0.49 8.78
N GLY A 130 12.19 0.11 7.50
CA GLY A 130 11.22 0.35 6.44
C GLY A 130 11.50 1.61 5.63
N GLY A 131 10.45 2.39 5.35
CA GLY A 131 10.54 3.65 4.60
C GLY A 131 11.09 4.79 5.44
N SER A 132 11.58 5.86 4.79
CA SER A 132 12.08 7.04 5.49
C SER A 132 10.94 7.86 6.11
N SER A 133 10.67 7.66 7.41
CA SER A 133 9.74 8.48 8.19
C SER A 133 10.48 9.13 9.37
N LEU A 134 10.61 10.46 9.34
CA LEU A 134 11.25 11.25 10.40
C LEU A 134 10.49 11.18 11.75
N PHE A 135 9.20 10.83 11.71
CA PHE A 135 8.32 10.79 12.88
C PHE A 135 8.87 9.89 13.98
N LEU A 136 9.34 8.69 13.65
CA LEU A 136 9.83 7.73 14.63
C LEU A 136 11.11 8.23 15.30
N GLY A 137 12.02 8.84 14.55
CA GLY A 137 13.24 9.44 15.09
C GLY A 137 12.93 10.56 16.09
N LEU A 138 12.05 11.49 15.72
CA LEU A 138 11.65 12.57 16.62
C LEU A 138 10.95 12.05 17.89
N ALA A 139 10.07 11.07 17.78
CA ALA A 139 9.40 10.47 18.93
C ALA A 139 10.38 9.84 19.93
N TYR A 140 11.43 9.16 19.44
CA TYR A 140 12.48 8.59 20.29
C TYR A 140 13.34 9.66 20.96
N VAL A 141 13.69 10.74 20.23
CA VAL A 141 14.46 11.85 20.82
C VAL A 141 13.68 12.53 21.93
N VAL A 142 12.37 12.77 21.74
CA VAL A 142 11.51 13.40 22.75
C VAL A 142 11.38 12.50 23.99
N THR A 143 11.08 11.21 23.82
CA THR A 143 10.96 10.28 24.95
C THR A 143 12.29 10.09 25.69
N GLY A 144 13.41 10.05 24.96
CA GLY A 144 14.76 10.02 25.53
C GLY A 144 15.05 11.26 26.38
N ALA A 145 14.74 12.46 25.89
CA ALA A 145 14.94 13.69 26.65
C ALA A 145 14.11 13.74 27.95
N VAL A 146 12.83 13.31 27.89
CA VAL A 146 11.95 13.28 29.06
C VAL A 146 12.47 12.31 30.13
N THR A 147 12.88 11.11 29.73
CA THR A 147 13.41 10.10 30.66
C THR A 147 14.76 10.50 31.25
N TRP A 148 15.63 11.13 30.45
CA TRP A 148 16.87 11.72 30.94
C TRP A 148 16.62 12.81 31.99
N LEU A 149 15.74 13.78 31.71
CA LEU A 149 15.42 14.84 32.67
C LEU A 149 14.84 14.29 33.98
N ALA A 150 13.96 13.28 33.90
CA ALA A 150 13.41 12.61 35.08
C ALA A 150 14.52 11.93 35.90
N PHE A 151 15.45 11.21 35.26
CA PHE A 151 16.57 10.55 35.92
C PHE A 151 17.48 11.55 36.65
N PHE A 152 17.88 12.63 35.97
CA PHE A 152 18.72 13.66 36.59
C PHE A 152 18.02 14.39 37.75
N SER A 153 16.72 14.66 37.61
CA SER A 153 15.94 15.27 38.70
C SER A 153 15.88 14.38 39.95
N MET A 154 15.61 13.08 39.78
CA MET A 154 15.58 12.11 40.87
C MET A 154 16.97 11.91 41.48
N LEU A 155 18.01 11.84 40.67
CA LEU A 155 19.39 11.74 41.13
C LEU A 155 19.80 12.97 41.94
N ALA A 156 19.47 14.17 41.48
CA ALA A 156 19.74 15.41 42.20
C ALA A 156 19.03 15.43 43.57
N VAL A 157 17.75 15.06 43.61
CA VAL A 157 17.00 14.95 44.88
C VAL A 157 17.61 13.89 45.80
N HIS A 158 18.02 12.74 45.26
CA HIS A 158 18.66 11.68 46.05
C HIS A 158 20.01 12.13 46.64
N LEU A 159 20.85 12.83 45.87
CA LEU A 159 22.11 13.37 46.35
C LEU A 159 21.90 14.43 47.44
N ARG A 160 20.89 15.31 47.27
CA ARG A 160 20.52 16.29 48.30
C ARG A 160 19.94 15.65 49.56
N LEU A 161 19.16 14.57 49.44
CA LEU A 161 18.67 13.79 50.58
C LEU A 161 19.80 13.02 51.28
N LYS A 162 20.75 12.49 50.52
CA LYS A 162 21.92 11.78 51.05
C LYS A 162 22.81 12.71 51.86
N GLU A 163 23.11 13.91 51.35
CA GLU A 163 23.86 14.92 52.10
C GLU A 163 23.12 15.34 53.38
N ARG A 164 21.80 15.54 53.33
CA ARG A 164 21.00 15.87 54.52
C ARG A 164 21.00 14.76 55.57
N LYS A 165 20.89 13.50 55.18
CA LYS A 165 20.96 12.36 56.12
C LYS A 165 22.33 12.23 56.78
N MET A 166 23.42 12.48 56.03
CA MET A 166 24.77 12.40 56.57
C MET A 166 25.03 13.50 57.61
N PHE A 167 24.51 14.71 57.37
CA PHE A 167 24.62 15.83 58.32
C PHE A 167 23.91 15.56 59.66
N PHE A 168 22.76 14.89 59.66
CA PHE A 168 22.01 14.52 60.87
C PHE A 168 22.60 13.36 61.68
N LEU A 169 23.48 12.53 61.10
CA LEU A 169 24.13 11.41 61.80
C LEU A 169 25.47 11.81 62.45
N GLN A 170 25.91 13.05 62.25
CA GLN A 170 27.18 13.56 62.77
C GLN A 170 27.01 14.62 63.87
N GLN A 171 25.77 14.81 64.36
CA GLN A 171 25.40 15.66 65.49
C GLN A 171 24.76 14.79 66.59
#